data_AF-A0AAN5CTX9-F1
#
_entry.id   AF-A0AAN5CTX9-F1
#
_cell.length_a   1.000
_cell.length_b   1.000
_cell.length_c   1.000
_cell.angle_alpha   90.00
_cell.angle_beta   90.00
_cell.angle_gamma   90.00
#
_symmetry.space_group_name_H-M   'P 1'
#
loop_
_entity.id
_entity.type
_entity.pdbx_description
1 polymer ?
#
loop_
_entity_poly.entity_id
_entity_poly.type
_entity_poly.pdbx_seq_one_letter_code
_entity_poly.pdbx_strand_id
1 'polypeptide(L)'
;MRKSSPLRVLTKKSFVIYLAVLLLFWNEMIYPFIHSSLWETLTEEDGLQAARILIVADPQLIGYRNEPRFVGPIARLDSDRYLSRGFFYALRHGRPDLIIFLGDLFDEGVEDSDEEFELTLQRFESIFASYKSVQRVYLAGDNDIGGEGERVIDSRKDRFAKRFPNILSMKDLGLRGVAVDEMNVFNDELRNLTAASAEDKLLIMLSHAPIIRSFGSGARHAVERHSDLILSAHDHTAWSYSRARDSGSDGSSTFERAPVERGTVIDSKIGREQPVLELQSPTCSYRMGVPDMGYGLLTLRRIDDETVGEKLQLQARYTVLWLPSRYPQLFSYLVLLVWLLILMAHRVLYSSLRSIVLTRNRNVKQNIV
;
A
#
# COMPACT_ATOMS: atom_id res chain seq x y z
N MET A 1 37.53 43.25 -31.26
CA MET A 1 36.51 42.96 -30.23
C MET A 1 35.72 41.72 -30.64
N ARG A 2 36.04 40.54 -30.09
CA ARG A 2 35.21 39.33 -30.26
C ARG A 2 34.26 39.27 -29.07
N LYS A 3 32.96 39.50 -29.30
CA LYS A 3 31.91 39.24 -28.31
C LYS A 3 31.89 37.72 -28.06
N SER A 4 32.39 37.30 -26.90
CA SER A 4 32.15 35.94 -26.40
C SER A 4 30.66 35.81 -26.07
N SER A 5 29.96 34.93 -26.78
CA SER A 5 28.59 34.56 -26.46
C SER A 5 28.54 33.86 -25.08
N PRO A 6 27.53 34.12 -24.22
CA PRO A 6 27.47 33.60 -22.86
C PRO A 6 26.90 32.17 -22.78
N LEU A 7 26.90 31.42 -23.88
CA LEU A 7 26.52 30.01 -23.88
C LEU A 7 27.73 29.21 -23.36
N ARG A 8 27.83 29.13 -22.02
CA ARG A 8 28.73 28.20 -21.33
C ARG A 8 28.56 26.82 -21.97
N VAL A 9 29.63 26.34 -22.59
CA VAL A 9 29.70 24.97 -23.11
C VAL A 9 29.41 24.02 -21.95
N LEU A 10 28.25 23.37 -21.99
CA LEU A 10 27.88 22.37 -21.00
C LEU A 10 28.90 21.24 -21.11
N THR A 11 29.78 21.11 -20.11
CA THR A 11 30.75 20.00 -20.12
C THR A 11 29.99 18.68 -20.04
N LYS A 12 30.54 17.59 -20.59
CA LYS A 12 29.90 16.26 -20.54
C LYS A 12 29.47 15.85 -19.12
N LYS A 13 30.22 16.26 -18.09
CA LYS A 13 29.88 16.03 -16.67
C LYS A 13 28.68 16.85 -16.22
N SER A 14 28.66 18.14 -16.58
CA SER A 14 27.53 19.02 -16.29
C SER A 14 26.24 18.54 -16.96
N PHE A 15 26.35 17.96 -18.17
CA PHE A 15 25.21 17.34 -18.87
C PHE A 15 24.65 16.12 -18.12
N VAL A 16 25.50 15.21 -17.66
CA VAL A 16 25.02 13.98 -16.98
C VAL A 16 24.41 14.31 -15.61
N ILE A 17 25.01 15.23 -14.86
CA ILE A 17 24.42 15.70 -13.59
C ILE A 17 23.05 16.34 -13.85
N TYR A 18 22.94 17.16 -14.89
CA TYR A 18 21.65 17.76 -15.27
C TYR A 18 20.60 16.69 -15.61
N LEU A 19 20.97 15.69 -16.42
CA LEU A 19 20.07 14.57 -16.74
C LEU A 19 19.65 13.78 -15.49
N ALA A 20 20.59 13.54 -14.56
CA ALA A 20 20.31 12.87 -13.31
C ALA A 20 19.30 13.64 -12.45
N VAL A 21 19.49 14.96 -12.33
CA VAL A 21 18.57 15.83 -11.59
C VAL A 21 17.19 15.86 -12.24
N LEU A 22 17.12 15.97 -13.57
CA LEU A 22 15.85 15.92 -14.30
C LEU A 22 15.12 14.58 -14.12
N LEU A 23 15.86 13.47 -14.20
CA LEU A 23 15.27 12.13 -14.02
C LEU A 23 14.75 11.94 -12.60
N LEU A 24 15.52 12.37 -11.59
CA LEU A 24 15.08 12.38 -10.20
C LEU A 24 13.83 13.24 -10.02
N PHE A 25 13.83 14.47 -10.55
CA PHE A 25 12.67 15.36 -10.46
C PHE A 25 11.43 14.77 -11.16
N TRP A 26 11.62 14.16 -12.33
CA TRP A 26 10.54 13.50 -13.06
C TRP A 26 9.95 12.34 -12.27
N ASN A 27 10.78 11.35 -11.90
CA ASN A 27 10.32 10.13 -11.24
C ASN A 27 9.83 10.37 -9.81
N GLU A 28 10.44 11.29 -9.06
CA GLU A 28 10.12 11.49 -7.66
C GLU A 28 9.02 12.53 -7.44
N MET A 29 8.87 13.53 -8.32
CA MET A 29 7.92 14.63 -8.12
C MET A 29 6.81 14.64 -9.18
N ILE A 30 7.16 14.75 -10.46
CA ILE A 30 6.19 15.01 -11.53
C ILE A 30 5.33 13.78 -11.82
N TYR A 31 5.96 12.62 -11.96
CA TYR A 31 5.27 11.39 -12.35
C TYR A 31 4.24 10.93 -11.31
N PRO A 32 4.56 10.87 -9.99
CA PRO A 32 3.56 10.57 -8.96
C PRO A 32 2.46 11.62 -8.88
N PHE A 33 2.80 12.90 -9.03
CA PHE A 33 1.82 13.99 -9.00
C PHE A 33 0.78 13.84 -10.12
N ILE A 34 1.21 13.64 -11.37
CA ILE A 34 0.30 13.45 -12.50
C ILE A 34 -0.58 12.21 -12.26
N HIS A 35 0.01 11.08 -11.87
CA HIS A 35 -0.77 9.86 -11.59
C HIS A 35 -1.82 10.07 -10.51
N SER A 36 -1.48 10.75 -9.40
CA SER A 36 -2.43 11.03 -8.33
C SER A 36 -3.56 11.98 -8.75
N SER A 37 -3.30 12.89 -9.70
CA SER A 37 -4.30 13.84 -10.21
C SER A 37 -5.33 13.20 -11.15
N LEU A 38 -5.06 11.97 -11.61
CA LEU A 38 -5.93 11.21 -12.50
C LEU A 38 -6.80 10.19 -11.75
N TRP A 39 -6.73 10.15 -10.41
CA TRP A 39 -7.55 9.24 -9.63
C TRP A 39 -9.02 9.64 -9.66
N GLU A 40 -9.86 8.61 -9.70
CA GLU A 40 -11.30 8.76 -9.57
C GLU A 40 -11.63 9.45 -8.25
N THR A 41 -12.49 10.47 -8.32
CA THR A 41 -12.99 11.15 -7.14
C THR A 41 -14.37 10.58 -6.84
N LEU A 42 -14.51 9.93 -5.70
CA LEU A 42 -15.82 9.51 -5.21
C LEU A 42 -16.53 10.75 -4.66
N THR A 43 -17.21 11.50 -5.54
CA THR A 43 -17.92 12.73 -5.18
C THR A 43 -19.11 12.44 -4.27
N GLU A 44 -19.31 13.29 -3.27
CA GLU A 44 -20.55 13.35 -2.49
C GLU A 44 -21.65 13.92 -3.40
N GLU A 45 -22.78 13.21 -3.54
CA GLU A 45 -24.00 13.80 -4.10
C GLU A 45 -24.64 14.70 -3.04
N ASP A 46 -25.19 15.83 -3.48
CA ASP A 46 -25.60 16.96 -2.64
C ASP A 46 -26.45 16.54 -1.42
N GLY A 47 -25.95 16.82 -0.20
CA GLY A 47 -26.76 16.96 1.01
C GLY A 47 -26.56 15.93 2.15
N LEU A 48 -25.86 14.81 1.94
CA LEU A 48 -25.62 13.79 2.98
C LEU A 48 -24.16 13.36 3.07
N GLN A 49 -23.55 13.49 4.26
CA GLN A 49 -22.15 13.17 4.52
C GLN A 49 -21.88 11.65 4.40
N ALA A 50 -20.93 11.25 3.56
CA ALA A 50 -20.45 9.88 3.44
C ALA A 50 -19.18 9.68 4.28
N ALA A 51 -19.04 8.53 4.94
CA ALA A 51 -17.82 8.16 5.62
C ALA A 51 -16.76 7.74 4.59
N ARG A 52 -15.60 8.39 4.60
CA ARG A 52 -14.48 8.05 3.70
C ARG A 52 -13.45 7.21 4.42
N ILE A 53 -13.18 6.04 3.86
CA ILE A 53 -12.31 5.03 4.44
C ILE A 53 -11.15 4.82 3.47
N LEU A 54 -9.93 5.10 3.93
CA LEU A 54 -8.70 4.76 3.20
C LEU A 54 -8.20 3.40 3.70
N ILE A 55 -7.95 2.49 2.77
CA ILE A 55 -7.48 1.14 3.06
C ILE A 55 -6.02 1.03 2.64
N VAL A 56 -5.18 0.63 3.59
CA VAL A 56 -3.74 0.38 3.42
C VAL A 56 -3.51 -1.11 3.60
N ALA A 57 -3.00 -1.77 2.58
CA ALA A 57 -2.76 -3.20 2.58
C ALA A 57 -1.30 -3.50 2.25
N ASP A 58 -0.72 -4.45 2.97
CA ASP A 58 0.61 -5.02 2.73
C ASP A 58 1.70 -3.96 2.48
N PRO A 59 1.88 -2.94 3.35
CA PRO A 59 2.98 -2.01 3.18
C PRO A 59 4.34 -2.71 3.32
N GLN A 60 4.40 -3.83 4.07
CA GLN A 60 5.57 -4.69 4.25
C GLN A 60 6.88 -3.92 4.36
N LEU A 61 6.99 -3.14 5.44
CA LEU A 61 8.20 -2.37 5.67
C LEU A 61 9.37 -3.32 5.83
N ILE A 62 10.38 -3.13 4.97
CA ILE A 62 11.64 -3.85 5.00
C ILE A 62 12.29 -3.69 6.38
N GLY A 63 12.58 -4.80 7.05
CA GLY A 63 13.25 -4.87 8.34
C GLY A 63 14.77 -4.69 8.24
N TYR A 64 15.49 -5.23 9.21
CA TYR A 64 16.95 -5.04 9.38
C TYR A 64 17.76 -6.33 9.27
N ARG A 65 17.12 -7.48 9.09
CA ARG A 65 17.75 -8.81 9.16
C ARG A 65 18.04 -9.40 7.80
N ASN A 66 17.07 -9.38 6.88
CA ASN A 66 17.13 -10.19 5.66
C ASN A 66 17.81 -9.46 4.50
N GLU A 67 17.80 -8.13 4.50
CA GLU A 67 18.46 -7.34 3.46
C GLU A 67 20.00 -7.33 3.57
N PRO A 68 20.74 -7.48 2.45
CA PRO A 68 22.20 -7.38 2.46
C PRO A 68 22.69 -6.05 3.03
N ARG A 69 23.71 -6.08 3.89
CA ARG A 69 24.22 -4.92 4.65
C ARG A 69 24.41 -3.62 3.84
N PHE A 70 24.89 -3.73 2.59
CA PHE A 70 25.17 -2.56 1.74
C PHE A 70 23.96 -2.11 0.90
N VAL A 71 22.97 -2.97 0.71
CA VAL A 71 21.76 -2.70 -0.10
C VAL A 71 20.59 -2.28 0.79
N GLY A 72 20.44 -2.93 1.96
CA GLY A 72 19.33 -2.71 2.88
C GLY A 72 19.06 -1.24 3.23
N PRO A 73 20.06 -0.41 3.58
CA PRO A 73 19.80 1.00 3.85
C PRO A 73 19.21 1.76 2.65
N ILE A 74 19.64 1.43 1.43
CA ILE A 74 19.13 2.05 0.20
C ILE A 74 17.73 1.52 -0.12
N ALA A 75 17.52 0.21 0.02
CA ALA A 75 16.23 -0.43 -0.20
C ALA A 75 15.16 0.12 0.75
N ARG A 76 15.47 0.22 2.05
CA ARG A 76 14.62 0.86 3.07
C ARG A 76 14.31 2.32 2.71
N LEU A 77 15.34 3.12 2.40
CA LEU A 77 15.13 4.52 2.05
C LEU A 77 14.24 4.71 0.82
N ASP A 78 14.39 3.86 -0.20
CA ASP A 78 13.59 3.90 -1.41
C ASP A 78 12.14 3.48 -1.15
N SER A 79 11.95 2.34 -0.48
CA SER A 79 10.63 1.80 -0.11
C SER A 79 9.87 2.77 0.79
N ASP A 80 10.49 3.28 1.84
CA ASP A 80 9.86 4.23 2.78
C ASP A 80 9.41 5.51 2.08
N ARG A 81 10.24 6.05 1.18
CA ARG A 81 9.90 7.25 0.40
C ARG A 81 8.76 6.99 -0.57
N TYR A 82 8.75 5.81 -1.20
CA TYR A 82 7.68 5.40 -2.10
C TYR A 82 6.35 5.31 -1.36
N LEU A 83 6.32 4.58 -0.23
CA LEU A 83 5.14 4.44 0.62
C LEU A 83 4.68 5.80 1.16
N SER A 84 5.58 6.58 1.76
CA SER A 84 5.25 7.88 2.36
C SER A 84 4.66 8.85 1.34
N ARG A 85 5.20 8.87 0.12
CA ARG A 85 4.68 9.73 -0.95
C ARG A 85 3.33 9.24 -1.46
N GLY A 86 3.18 7.93 -1.69
CA GLY A 86 1.91 7.35 -2.10
C GLY A 86 0.82 7.66 -1.08
N PHE A 87 1.11 7.45 0.20
CA PHE A 87 0.18 7.72 1.29
C PHE A 87 -0.14 9.21 1.42
N PHE A 88 0.85 10.10 1.25
CA PHE A 88 0.62 11.54 1.24
C PHE A 88 -0.41 11.95 0.17
N TYR A 89 -0.27 11.44 -1.06
CA TYR A 89 -1.23 11.72 -2.12
C TYR A 89 -2.59 11.08 -1.83
N ALA A 90 -2.62 9.84 -1.34
CA ALA A 90 -3.86 9.16 -0.98
C ALA A 90 -4.64 9.90 0.12
N LEU A 91 -3.96 10.38 1.17
CA LEU A 91 -4.57 11.23 2.20
C LEU A 91 -5.12 12.54 1.63
N ARG A 92 -4.35 13.20 0.76
CA ARG A 92 -4.74 14.48 0.17
C ARG A 92 -5.95 14.34 -0.74
N HIS A 93 -6.00 13.26 -1.53
CA HIS A 93 -7.09 12.96 -2.47
C HIS A 93 -8.33 12.46 -1.74
N GLY A 94 -8.19 11.37 -0.98
CA GLY A 94 -9.31 10.69 -0.33
C GLY A 94 -9.86 11.40 0.90
N ARG A 95 -9.05 12.25 1.56
CA ARG A 95 -9.40 12.98 2.80
C ARG A 95 -10.13 12.10 3.83
N PRO A 96 -9.58 10.91 4.18
CA PRO A 96 -10.31 9.89 4.91
C PRO A 96 -10.69 10.33 6.32
N ASP A 97 -11.83 9.83 6.78
CA ASP A 97 -12.33 9.94 8.16
C ASP A 97 -11.92 8.71 9.00
N LEU A 98 -11.61 7.60 8.33
CA LEU A 98 -11.05 6.36 8.88
C LEU A 98 -9.93 5.82 7.98
N ILE A 99 -8.86 5.31 8.58
CA ILE A 99 -7.81 4.55 7.89
C ILE A 99 -7.81 3.12 8.44
N ILE A 100 -7.89 2.13 7.56
CA ILE A 100 -7.81 0.71 7.91
C ILE A 100 -6.53 0.14 7.33
N PHE A 101 -5.67 -0.40 8.20
CA PHE A 101 -4.51 -1.18 7.81
C PHE A 101 -4.87 -2.66 7.87
N LEU A 102 -4.87 -3.33 6.72
CA LEU A 102 -5.37 -4.71 6.58
C LEU A 102 -4.28 -5.77 6.79
N GLY A 103 -3.22 -5.50 7.55
CA GLY A 103 -2.17 -6.48 7.85
C GLY A 103 -0.92 -6.35 6.99
N ASP A 104 0.06 -7.19 7.33
CA ASP A 104 1.41 -7.23 6.79
C ASP A 104 2.09 -5.86 6.82
N LEU A 105 2.10 -5.28 8.03
CA LEU A 105 2.70 -3.98 8.23
C LEU A 105 4.21 -4.07 8.04
N PHE A 106 4.84 -5.10 8.61
CA PHE A 106 6.28 -5.33 8.58
C PHE A 106 6.61 -6.63 7.84
N ASP A 107 7.67 -6.60 7.02
CA ASP A 107 8.17 -7.75 6.26
C ASP A 107 8.84 -8.82 7.16
N GLU A 108 9.42 -8.39 8.29
CA GLU A 108 10.20 -9.24 9.20
C GLU A 108 9.59 -9.25 10.62
N GLY A 109 8.29 -8.98 10.76
CA GLY A 109 7.63 -8.76 12.05
C GLY A 109 7.70 -9.97 13.00
N VAL A 110 7.69 -11.18 12.44
CA VAL A 110 7.86 -12.45 13.15
C VAL A 110 9.28 -12.61 13.68
N GLU A 111 10.28 -12.35 12.83
CA GLU A 111 11.70 -12.55 13.13
C GLU A 111 12.31 -11.43 13.96
N ASP A 112 11.75 -10.22 13.91
CA ASP A 112 12.29 -9.02 14.55
C ASP A 112 12.44 -9.21 16.07
N SER A 113 13.62 -8.85 16.58
CA SER A 113 13.79 -8.57 18.00
C SER A 113 12.91 -7.38 18.42
N ASP A 114 12.71 -7.17 19.72
CA ASP A 114 11.93 -6.01 20.17
C ASP A 114 12.58 -4.69 19.75
N GLU A 115 13.91 -4.63 19.69
CA GLU A 115 14.66 -3.45 19.24
C GLU A 115 14.46 -3.17 17.75
N GLU A 116 14.56 -4.20 16.91
CA GLU A 116 14.33 -4.09 15.46
C GLU A 116 12.89 -3.70 15.16
N PHE A 117 11.92 -4.30 15.86
CA PHE A 117 10.51 -3.97 15.76
C PHE A 117 10.27 -2.48 16.06
N GLU A 118 10.85 -1.93 17.13
CA GLU A 118 10.69 -0.51 17.47
C GLU A 118 11.32 0.42 16.41
N LEU A 119 12.45 0.03 15.80
CA LEU A 119 13.05 0.80 14.71
C LEU A 119 12.16 0.81 13.47
N THR A 120 11.57 -0.33 13.12
CA THR A 120 10.62 -0.45 12.01
C THR A 120 9.32 0.30 12.31
N LEU A 121 8.83 0.26 13.55
CA LEU A 121 7.67 1.01 14.02
C LEU A 121 7.86 2.53 13.90
N GLN A 122 9.01 3.07 14.31
CA GLN A 122 9.29 4.50 14.16
C GLN A 122 9.23 4.96 12.70
N ARG A 123 9.72 4.12 11.78
CA ARG A 123 9.61 4.37 10.34
C ARG A 123 8.16 4.31 9.88
N PHE A 124 7.42 3.29 10.31
CA PHE A 124 5.99 3.17 10.00
C PHE A 124 5.20 4.40 10.43
N GLU A 125 5.37 4.86 11.66
CA GLU A 125 4.68 6.05 12.18
C GLU A 125 5.05 7.31 11.38
N SER A 126 6.31 7.44 10.95
CA SER A 126 6.75 8.55 10.10
C SER A 126 6.18 8.48 8.68
N ILE A 127 6.08 7.27 8.10
CA ILE A 127 5.58 7.05 6.73
C ILE A 127 4.07 7.32 6.68
N PHE A 128 3.34 6.80 7.68
CA PHE A 128 1.88 6.86 7.76
C PHE A 128 1.37 7.94 8.73
N ALA A 129 2.13 9.02 8.88
CA ALA A 129 1.71 10.20 9.64
C ALA A 129 0.54 10.92 8.96
N SER A 130 -0.46 11.33 9.74
CA SER A 130 -1.61 12.11 9.25
C SER A 130 -1.56 13.54 9.80
N TYR A 131 -1.94 14.53 8.98
CA TYR A 131 -1.92 15.95 9.36
C TYR A 131 -3.09 16.35 10.29
N LYS A 132 -4.08 15.47 10.46
CA LYS A 132 -5.20 15.61 11.38
C LYS A 132 -5.37 14.29 12.14
N SER A 133 -6.04 14.37 13.29
CA SER A 133 -6.53 13.18 13.98
C SER A 133 -7.56 12.48 13.09
N VAL A 134 -7.24 11.27 12.64
CA VAL A 134 -8.10 10.39 11.84
C VAL A 134 -8.21 9.08 12.59
N GLN A 135 -9.39 8.45 12.58
CA GLN A 135 -9.60 7.15 13.22
C GLN A 135 -8.77 6.08 12.52
N ARG A 136 -8.28 5.08 13.26
CA ARG A 136 -7.36 4.06 12.73
C ARG A 136 -7.70 2.68 13.25
N VAL A 137 -7.73 1.71 12.34
CA VAL A 137 -7.84 0.28 12.64
C VAL A 137 -6.65 -0.43 12.03
N TYR A 138 -6.06 -1.35 12.78
CA TYR A 138 -4.92 -2.15 12.42
C TYR A 138 -5.27 -3.63 12.61
N LEU A 139 -5.09 -4.38 11.55
CA LEU A 139 -5.05 -5.84 11.54
C LEU A 139 -3.59 -6.27 11.45
N ALA A 140 -3.28 -7.42 12.02
CA ALA A 140 -2.00 -8.10 11.81
C ALA A 140 -2.14 -9.10 10.66
N GLY A 141 -1.15 -9.14 9.78
CA GLY A 141 -0.99 -10.20 8.79
C GLY A 141 -0.08 -11.32 9.29
N ASP A 142 0.19 -12.29 8.43
CA ASP A 142 1.07 -13.41 8.76
C ASP A 142 2.52 -12.96 8.97
N ASN A 143 3.03 -11.97 8.22
CA ASN A 143 4.40 -11.46 8.42
C ASN A 143 4.55 -10.66 9.72
N ASP A 144 3.44 -10.23 10.34
CA ASP A 144 3.45 -9.51 11.60
C ASP A 144 3.48 -10.44 12.83
N ILE A 145 2.72 -11.55 12.81
CA ILE A 145 2.44 -12.38 13.99
C ILE A 145 2.55 -13.89 13.75
N GLY A 146 2.85 -14.30 12.52
CA GLY A 146 2.89 -15.68 12.05
C GLY A 146 1.52 -16.18 11.56
N GLY A 147 1.53 -17.28 10.82
CA GLY A 147 0.29 -17.86 10.28
C GLY A 147 0.43 -18.54 8.92
N GLU A 148 1.57 -18.35 8.24
CA GLU A 148 1.87 -18.97 6.95
C GLU A 148 3.11 -19.89 7.07
N GLY A 149 2.86 -21.15 7.46
CA GLY A 149 3.91 -22.17 7.64
C GLY A 149 4.25 -22.42 9.12
N GLU A 150 4.14 -21.39 9.95
CA GLU A 150 4.10 -21.48 11.41
C GLU A 150 2.70 -21.15 11.97
N ARG A 151 2.53 -21.36 13.28
CA ARG A 151 1.32 -20.94 13.99
C ARG A 151 1.44 -19.46 14.37
N VAL A 152 0.30 -18.78 14.48
CA VAL A 152 0.22 -17.47 15.15
C VAL A 152 0.94 -17.53 16.50
N ILE A 153 1.84 -16.58 16.73
CA ILE A 153 2.69 -16.52 17.92
C ILE A 153 2.11 -15.49 18.90
N ASP A 154 1.57 -15.96 20.03
CA ASP A 154 0.86 -15.11 21.01
C ASP A 154 1.69 -13.91 21.49
N SER A 155 2.99 -14.09 21.76
CA SER A 155 3.85 -12.98 22.19
C SER A 155 4.00 -11.88 21.12
N ARG A 156 3.94 -12.24 19.82
CA ARG A 156 3.99 -11.28 18.71
C ARG A 156 2.63 -10.60 18.53
N LYS A 157 1.54 -11.36 18.65
CA LYS A 157 0.16 -10.85 18.67
C LYS A 157 -0.03 -9.80 19.76
N ASP A 158 0.43 -10.09 20.98
CA ASP A 158 0.35 -9.16 22.12
C ASP A 158 1.20 -7.91 21.90
N ARG A 159 2.42 -8.07 21.37
CA ARG A 159 3.30 -6.94 21.01
C ARG A 159 2.65 -6.04 19.96
N PHE A 160 2.08 -6.63 18.91
CA PHE A 160 1.38 -5.92 17.85
C PHE A 160 0.18 -5.13 18.41
N ALA A 161 -0.71 -5.81 19.13
CA ALA A 161 -1.92 -5.18 19.71
C ALA A 161 -1.59 -4.03 20.67
N LYS A 162 -0.48 -4.13 21.41
CA LYS A 162 0.00 -3.06 22.30
C LYS A 162 0.46 -1.81 21.53
N ARG A 163 1.05 -1.97 20.35
CA ARG A 163 1.66 -0.89 19.57
C ARG A 163 0.73 -0.31 18.51
N PHE A 164 -0.27 -1.08 18.09
CA PHE A 164 -1.28 -0.68 17.12
C PHE A 164 -2.68 -0.72 17.73
N PRO A 165 -3.00 0.18 18.68
CA PRO A 165 -4.33 0.24 19.26
C PRO A 165 -5.36 0.71 18.23
N ASN A 166 -6.51 0.02 18.19
CA ASN A 166 -7.62 0.39 17.33
C ASN A 166 -8.44 1.53 17.95
N ILE A 167 -8.66 2.59 17.18
CA ILE A 167 -9.50 3.74 17.52
C ILE A 167 -10.60 3.83 16.47
N LEU A 168 -11.81 3.41 16.85
CA LEU A 168 -12.96 3.31 15.95
C LEU A 168 -14.28 3.68 16.65
N SER A 169 -15.03 4.56 16.03
CA SER A 169 -16.35 5.05 16.42
C SER A 169 -17.21 5.19 15.17
N MET A 170 -18.01 4.16 14.88
CA MET A 170 -18.94 4.15 13.74
C MET A 170 -19.98 5.27 13.85
N LYS A 171 -20.33 5.66 15.09
CA LYS A 171 -21.22 6.80 15.34
C LYS A 171 -20.64 8.12 14.81
N ASP A 172 -19.35 8.37 15.04
CA ASP A 172 -18.69 9.60 14.60
C ASP A 172 -18.44 9.62 13.09
N LEU A 173 -18.49 8.44 12.44
CA LEU A 173 -18.53 8.29 10.99
C LEU A 173 -19.94 8.44 10.39
N GLY A 174 -20.98 8.68 11.20
CA GLY A 174 -22.37 8.73 10.72
C GLY A 174 -22.98 7.35 10.40
N LEU A 175 -22.29 6.27 10.76
CA LEU A 175 -22.66 4.87 10.47
C LEU A 175 -23.23 4.16 11.70
N ARG A 176 -24.20 4.78 12.38
CA ARG A 176 -24.90 4.14 13.51
C ARG A 176 -25.59 2.84 13.04
N GLY A 177 -25.57 1.82 13.89
CA GLY A 177 -26.13 0.50 13.55
C GLY A 177 -25.20 -0.39 12.72
N VAL A 178 -24.02 0.10 12.33
CA VAL A 178 -22.97 -0.71 11.70
C VAL A 178 -22.01 -1.22 12.76
N ALA A 179 -21.73 -2.52 12.75
CA ALA A 179 -20.68 -3.17 13.54
C ALA A 179 -19.46 -3.48 12.67
N VAL A 180 -18.29 -3.47 13.30
CA VAL A 180 -17.04 -3.91 12.67
C VAL A 180 -16.41 -4.99 13.51
N ASP A 181 -16.14 -6.13 12.89
CA ASP A 181 -15.43 -7.25 13.46
C ASP A 181 -14.20 -7.58 12.61
N GLU A 182 -13.27 -8.31 13.20
CA GLU A 182 -12.05 -8.81 12.56
C GLU A 182 -12.00 -10.32 12.67
N MET A 183 -11.72 -10.97 11.54
CA MET A 183 -11.42 -12.40 11.47
C MET A 183 -9.94 -12.57 11.19
N ASN A 184 -9.22 -13.17 12.14
CA ASN A 184 -7.89 -13.68 11.87
C ASN A 184 -8.02 -15.07 11.23
N VAL A 185 -7.85 -15.12 9.91
CA VAL A 185 -7.97 -16.34 9.13
C VAL A 185 -6.90 -17.38 9.49
N PHE A 186 -5.76 -17.01 10.04
CA PHE A 186 -4.64 -17.92 10.31
C PHE A 186 -4.85 -18.79 11.56
N ASN A 187 -5.69 -18.35 12.49
CA ASN A 187 -6.03 -19.09 13.71
C ASN A 187 -7.55 -19.19 13.98
N ASP A 188 -8.38 -18.72 13.05
CA ASP A 188 -9.84 -18.63 13.15
C ASP A 188 -10.37 -17.83 14.36
N GLU A 189 -9.57 -16.90 14.88
CA GLU A 189 -9.95 -16.02 15.99
C GLU A 189 -10.82 -14.86 15.48
N LEU A 190 -11.99 -14.66 16.11
CA LEU A 190 -12.90 -13.55 15.84
C LEU A 190 -12.78 -12.49 16.94
N ARG A 191 -12.53 -11.24 16.55
CA ARG A 191 -12.42 -10.10 17.46
C ARG A 191 -13.46 -9.04 17.10
N ASN A 192 -14.26 -8.65 18.07
CA ASN A 192 -15.18 -7.55 17.93
C ASN A 192 -14.44 -6.21 18.11
N LEU A 193 -14.47 -5.34 17.09
CA LEU A 193 -13.76 -4.06 17.11
C LEU A 193 -14.65 -2.89 17.52
N THR A 194 -15.96 -3.05 17.39
CA THR A 194 -16.95 -2.06 17.87
C THR A 194 -17.78 -2.68 18.98
N ALA A 195 -17.77 -2.08 20.18
CA ALA A 195 -18.55 -2.49 21.37
C ALA A 195 -20.08 -2.52 21.19
N ALA A 196 -20.56 -2.42 19.96
CA ALA A 196 -21.93 -2.35 19.56
C ALA A 196 -22.57 -3.75 19.65
N SER A 197 -23.12 -4.11 20.81
CA SER A 197 -24.10 -5.21 20.99
C SER A 197 -25.49 -4.80 20.46
N ALA A 198 -26.01 -5.47 19.42
CA ALA A 198 -27.46 -5.67 19.13
C ALA A 198 -27.65 -6.57 17.89
N GLU A 199 -28.73 -7.35 17.87
CA GLU A 199 -29.05 -8.39 16.87
C GLU A 199 -29.42 -7.85 15.47
N ASP A 200 -29.68 -6.54 15.30
CA ASP A 200 -30.08 -5.91 14.03
C ASP A 200 -29.01 -4.96 13.44
N LYS A 201 -27.74 -5.40 13.40
CA LYS A 201 -26.64 -4.59 12.85
C LYS A 201 -26.20 -5.06 11.48
N LEU A 202 -25.77 -4.12 10.64
CA LEU A 202 -25.00 -4.44 9.45
C LEU A 202 -23.54 -4.69 9.87
N LEU A 203 -22.96 -5.80 9.45
CA LEU A 203 -21.61 -6.22 9.83
C LEU A 203 -20.61 -5.98 8.69
N ILE A 204 -19.60 -5.16 8.98
CA ILE A 204 -18.37 -5.06 8.18
C ILE A 204 -17.33 -5.99 8.81
N MET A 205 -16.87 -6.96 8.05
CA MET A 205 -15.80 -7.87 8.46
C MET A 205 -14.48 -7.42 7.87
N LEU A 206 -13.45 -7.32 8.71
CA LEU A 206 -12.08 -7.07 8.29
C LEU A 206 -11.30 -8.39 8.35
N SER A 207 -10.49 -8.65 7.34
CA SER A 207 -9.61 -9.81 7.29
C SER A 207 -8.33 -9.47 6.56
N HIS A 208 -7.20 -10.05 6.96
CA HIS A 208 -5.98 -9.90 6.17
C HIS A 208 -6.08 -10.67 4.84
N ALA A 209 -6.51 -11.93 4.85
CA ALA A 209 -6.67 -12.72 3.62
C ALA A 209 -8.14 -12.86 3.16
N PRO A 210 -8.39 -13.20 1.88
CA PRO A 210 -9.75 -13.31 1.36
C PRO A 210 -10.59 -14.40 2.03
N ILE A 211 -11.90 -14.18 2.15
CA ILE A 211 -12.82 -15.11 2.82
C ILE A 211 -13.68 -15.88 1.82
N ILE A 212 -14.43 -15.20 0.93
CA ILE A 212 -15.43 -15.80 0.04
C ILE A 212 -14.81 -16.87 -0.87
N ARG A 213 -13.65 -16.58 -1.44
CA ARG A 213 -12.96 -17.50 -2.36
C ARG A 213 -12.13 -18.57 -1.66
N SER A 214 -11.91 -18.44 -0.36
CA SER A 214 -11.02 -19.33 0.39
C SER A 214 -11.76 -20.60 0.79
N PHE A 215 -11.17 -21.75 0.48
CA PHE A 215 -11.57 -23.01 1.09
C PHE A 215 -11.18 -22.96 2.57
N GLY A 216 -12.14 -23.13 3.47
CA GLY A 216 -11.97 -22.71 4.86
C GLY A 216 -12.68 -23.60 5.87
N SER A 217 -12.37 -23.36 7.15
CA SER A 217 -13.04 -23.98 8.27
C SER A 217 -14.51 -23.57 8.35
N GLY A 218 -15.30 -24.29 9.16
CA GLY A 218 -16.69 -23.91 9.44
C GLY A 218 -16.83 -22.50 10.02
N ALA A 219 -15.80 -21.98 10.70
CA ALA A 219 -15.76 -20.62 11.24
C ALA A 219 -15.76 -19.58 10.11
N ARG A 220 -14.95 -19.77 9.07
CA ARG A 220 -14.91 -18.85 7.90
C ARG A 220 -16.23 -18.82 7.16
N HIS A 221 -16.87 -19.98 6.97
CA HIS A 221 -18.22 -20.05 6.37
C HIS A 221 -19.32 -19.44 7.26
N ALA A 222 -19.16 -19.48 8.58
CA ALA A 222 -20.06 -18.77 9.49
C ALA A 222 -19.86 -17.24 9.37
N VAL A 223 -18.62 -16.78 9.43
CA VAL A 223 -18.25 -15.37 9.26
C VAL A 223 -18.78 -14.81 7.95
N GLU A 224 -18.55 -15.50 6.84
CA GLU A 224 -19.05 -15.10 5.53
C GLU A 224 -20.56 -14.89 5.53
N ARG A 225 -21.32 -15.85 6.06
CA ARG A 225 -22.80 -15.79 6.09
C ARG A 225 -23.34 -14.69 7.00
N HIS A 226 -22.60 -14.33 8.04
CA HIS A 226 -22.99 -13.28 8.98
C HIS A 226 -22.55 -11.88 8.57
N SER A 227 -21.60 -11.78 7.63
CA SER A 227 -21.08 -10.51 7.10
C SER A 227 -22.02 -9.90 6.06
N ASP A 228 -21.94 -8.58 5.91
CA ASP A 228 -22.62 -7.83 4.86
C ASP A 228 -21.61 -7.19 3.88
N LEU A 229 -20.47 -6.75 4.40
CA LEU A 229 -19.32 -6.28 3.63
C LEU A 229 -18.04 -6.88 4.23
N ILE A 230 -17.13 -7.36 3.40
CA ILE A 230 -15.83 -7.88 3.80
C ILE A 230 -14.74 -7.01 3.15
N LEU A 231 -13.75 -6.57 3.93
CA LEU A 231 -12.55 -5.91 3.41
C LEU A 231 -11.35 -6.83 3.64
N SER A 232 -10.63 -7.16 2.56
CA SER A 232 -9.52 -8.12 2.57
C SER A 232 -8.29 -7.66 1.77
N ALA A 233 -7.17 -8.38 1.91
CA ALA A 233 -5.86 -8.05 1.32
C ALA A 233 -5.05 -9.34 0.98
N HIS A 234 -3.75 -9.38 1.30
CA HIS A 234 -2.83 -10.53 1.25
C HIS A 234 -2.39 -11.02 -0.15
N ASP A 235 -3.27 -11.11 -1.15
CA ASP A 235 -2.84 -11.57 -2.50
C ASP A 235 -2.12 -10.50 -3.33
N HIS A 236 -1.96 -9.29 -2.78
CA HIS A 236 -1.37 -8.13 -3.45
C HIS A 236 -2.10 -7.66 -4.72
N THR A 237 -3.33 -8.15 -4.95
CA THR A 237 -4.15 -7.82 -6.12
C THR A 237 -5.50 -7.25 -5.71
N ALA A 238 -6.19 -6.58 -6.64
CA ALA A 238 -7.47 -5.96 -6.38
C ALA A 238 -8.60 -6.70 -7.09
N TRP A 239 -9.55 -7.21 -6.31
CA TRP A 239 -10.71 -7.96 -6.79
C TRP A 239 -11.95 -7.60 -5.99
N SER A 240 -13.11 -7.79 -6.59
CA SER A 240 -14.35 -7.94 -5.87
C SER A 240 -14.88 -9.35 -5.98
N TYR A 241 -15.48 -9.82 -4.90
CA TYR A 241 -16.21 -11.09 -4.85
C TYR A 241 -17.61 -10.84 -4.33
N SER A 242 -18.58 -11.54 -4.90
CA SER A 242 -19.98 -11.45 -4.47
C SER A 242 -20.58 -12.83 -4.35
N ARG A 243 -21.31 -13.08 -3.25
CA ARG A 243 -22.07 -14.31 -3.05
C ARG A 243 -23.49 -14.04 -2.59
N ALA A 244 -24.46 -14.64 -3.28
CA ALA A 244 -25.86 -14.63 -2.87
C ALA A 244 -26.07 -15.41 -1.56
N ARG A 245 -26.98 -14.94 -0.70
CA ARG A 245 -27.19 -15.54 0.63
C ARG A 245 -27.92 -16.89 0.61
N ASP A 246 -28.71 -17.15 -0.44
CA ASP A 246 -29.58 -18.33 -0.58
C ASP A 246 -28.98 -19.46 -1.45
N SER A 247 -27.65 -19.58 -1.55
CA SER A 247 -27.05 -20.78 -2.13
C SER A 247 -27.31 -21.97 -1.20
N GLY A 248 -28.41 -22.67 -1.47
CA GLY A 248 -28.93 -23.79 -0.70
C GLY A 248 -27.95 -24.94 -0.51
N SER A 249 -28.43 -25.94 0.24
CA SER A 249 -27.78 -27.16 0.72
C SER A 249 -27.05 -28.06 -0.29
N ASP A 250 -26.87 -27.63 -1.54
CA ASP A 250 -26.10 -28.32 -2.56
C ASP A 250 -24.74 -27.62 -2.66
N GLY A 251 -23.70 -28.24 -2.11
CA GLY A 251 -22.39 -27.66 -1.77
C GLY A 251 -21.53 -27.09 -2.91
N SER A 252 -22.12 -26.58 -3.99
CA SER A 252 -21.50 -25.76 -5.02
C SER A 252 -21.80 -24.28 -4.75
N SER A 253 -21.08 -23.67 -3.80
CA SER A 253 -21.18 -22.23 -3.51
C SER A 253 -20.45 -21.41 -4.58
N THR A 254 -21.07 -21.23 -5.76
CA THR A 254 -20.50 -20.35 -6.79
C THR A 254 -20.52 -18.91 -6.31
N PHE A 255 -19.39 -18.21 -6.49
CA PHE A 255 -19.27 -16.79 -6.23
C PHE A 255 -18.91 -16.07 -7.53
N GLU A 256 -19.37 -14.84 -7.67
CA GLU A 256 -18.95 -13.96 -8.76
C GLU A 256 -17.65 -13.28 -8.38
N ARG A 257 -16.78 -13.02 -9.36
CA ARG A 257 -15.56 -12.24 -9.16
C ARG A 257 -15.32 -11.29 -10.32
N ALA A 258 -14.84 -10.09 -10.02
CA ALA A 258 -14.43 -9.12 -11.03
C ALA A 258 -13.11 -8.44 -10.62
N PRO A 259 -12.17 -8.22 -11.57
CA PRO A 259 -10.97 -7.46 -11.27
C PRO A 259 -11.36 -6.00 -11.02
N VAL A 260 -10.67 -5.35 -10.09
CA VAL A 260 -10.77 -3.89 -9.94
C VAL A 260 -9.60 -3.31 -10.70
N GLU A 261 -9.85 -2.68 -11.84
CA GLU A 261 -8.82 -2.11 -12.69
C GLU A 261 -8.70 -0.59 -12.50
N ARG A 262 -7.79 0.05 -13.24
CA ARG A 262 -7.67 1.52 -13.25
C ARG A 262 -8.93 2.12 -13.86
N GLY A 263 -9.57 3.06 -13.14
CA GLY A 263 -10.84 3.67 -13.54
C GLY A 263 -12.08 2.87 -13.16
N THR A 264 -11.93 1.68 -12.55
CA THR A 264 -13.07 0.93 -12.02
C THR A 264 -13.57 1.57 -10.72
N VAL A 265 -14.87 1.83 -10.67
CA VAL A 265 -15.59 2.18 -9.44
C VAL A 265 -16.66 1.11 -9.23
N ILE A 266 -16.56 0.39 -8.12
CA ILE A 266 -17.60 -0.53 -7.66
C ILE A 266 -18.63 0.31 -6.93
N ASP A 267 -19.89 0.22 -7.35
CA ASP A 267 -21.01 0.91 -6.74
C ASP A 267 -22.06 -0.12 -6.35
N SER A 268 -22.30 -0.32 -5.06
CA SER A 268 -23.10 -1.44 -4.56
C SER A 268 -23.87 -1.10 -3.30
N LYS A 269 -25.11 -1.59 -3.22
CA LYS A 269 -25.90 -1.54 -1.98
C LYS A 269 -25.48 -2.67 -1.06
N ILE A 270 -25.28 -2.35 0.22
CA ILE A 270 -24.93 -3.29 1.27
C ILE A 270 -26.08 -3.39 2.25
N GLY A 271 -26.47 -4.62 2.58
CA GLY A 271 -27.50 -4.90 3.57
C GLY A 271 -27.82 -6.38 3.68
N ARG A 272 -28.68 -6.73 4.63
CA ARG A 272 -29.06 -8.11 4.96
C ARG A 272 -29.76 -8.86 3.82
N GLU A 273 -30.35 -8.13 2.89
CA GLU A 273 -31.05 -8.70 1.73
C GLU A 273 -30.20 -8.68 0.46
N GLN A 274 -29.02 -8.06 0.52
CA GLN A 274 -28.08 -8.00 -0.60
C GLN A 274 -27.07 -9.16 -0.53
N PRO A 275 -26.45 -9.55 -1.66
CA PRO A 275 -25.31 -10.45 -1.65
C PRO A 275 -24.20 -9.97 -0.70
N VAL A 276 -23.45 -10.91 -0.13
CA VAL A 276 -22.24 -10.57 0.63
C VAL A 276 -21.20 -10.08 -0.37
N LEU A 277 -20.72 -8.86 -0.17
CA LEU A 277 -19.67 -8.27 -0.99
C LEU A 277 -18.33 -8.34 -0.26
N GLU A 278 -17.30 -8.83 -0.93
CA GLU A 278 -15.91 -8.73 -0.48
C GLU A 278 -15.11 -7.85 -1.43
N LEU A 279 -14.41 -6.87 -0.86
CA LEU A 279 -13.54 -5.94 -1.55
C LEU A 279 -12.10 -6.22 -1.12
N GLN A 280 -11.32 -6.79 -2.04
CA GLN A 280 -9.92 -7.05 -1.84
C GLN A 280 -9.09 -5.85 -2.30
N SER A 281 -8.28 -5.31 -1.39
CA SER A 281 -7.36 -4.21 -1.67
C SER A 281 -6.00 -4.75 -2.13
N PRO A 282 -5.35 -4.11 -3.12
CA PRO A 282 -4.00 -4.48 -3.53
C PRO A 282 -2.98 -4.00 -2.49
N THR A 283 -1.77 -4.55 -2.56
CA THR A 283 -0.63 -4.02 -1.79
C THR A 283 -0.35 -2.56 -2.19
N CYS A 284 0.09 -1.76 -1.23
CA CYS A 284 0.65 -0.43 -1.49
C CYS A 284 2.18 -0.45 -1.72
N SER A 285 2.82 -1.61 -1.56
CA SER A 285 4.27 -1.78 -1.64
C SER A 285 4.70 -2.42 -2.95
N TYR A 286 5.66 -1.80 -3.64
CA TYR A 286 6.28 -2.42 -4.81
C TYR A 286 7.18 -3.61 -4.44
N ARG A 287 7.47 -3.81 -3.15
CA ARG A 287 8.34 -4.89 -2.67
C ARG A 287 7.70 -6.26 -2.79
N MET A 288 6.38 -6.33 -3.03
CA MET A 288 5.64 -7.57 -3.27
C MET A 288 5.85 -8.18 -4.66
N GLY A 289 6.70 -7.59 -5.50
CA GLY A 289 6.97 -8.15 -6.82
C GLY A 289 5.84 -7.92 -7.85
N VAL A 290 4.79 -7.17 -7.50
CA VAL A 290 3.66 -6.88 -8.38
C VAL A 290 3.79 -5.53 -9.10
N PRO A 291 3.34 -5.39 -10.36
CA PRO A 291 3.49 -4.16 -11.12
C PRO A 291 2.51 -3.05 -10.73
N ASP A 292 1.36 -3.44 -10.17
CA ASP A 292 0.25 -2.57 -9.80
C ASP A 292 0.07 -2.55 -8.29
N MET A 293 0.26 -1.38 -7.71
CA MET A 293 0.12 -1.12 -6.27
C MET A 293 -0.88 0.00 -6.07
N GLY A 294 -1.52 0.06 -4.91
CA GLY A 294 -2.53 1.09 -4.67
C GLY A 294 -2.97 1.18 -3.23
N TYR A 295 -3.87 2.12 -2.98
CA TYR A 295 -4.64 2.22 -1.75
C TYR A 295 -6.12 2.04 -2.07
N GLY A 296 -6.84 1.23 -1.31
CA GLY A 296 -8.29 1.16 -1.45
C GLY A 296 -8.92 2.46 -0.95
N LEU A 297 -9.91 3.00 -1.67
CA LEU A 297 -10.73 4.12 -1.23
C LEU A 297 -12.19 3.69 -1.26
N LEU A 298 -12.81 3.65 -0.08
CA LEU A 298 -14.20 3.27 0.13
C LEU A 298 -14.99 4.45 0.69
N THR A 299 -16.14 4.74 0.11
CA THR A 299 -17.14 5.62 0.73
C THR A 299 -18.35 4.81 1.14
N LEU A 300 -18.79 4.98 2.38
CA LEU A 300 -20.03 4.39 2.90
C LEU A 300 -21.01 5.50 3.25
N ARG A 301 -22.23 5.39 2.73
CA ARG A 301 -23.31 6.34 3.00
C ARG A 301 -24.56 5.57 3.37
N ARG A 302 -25.26 5.99 4.43
CA ARG A 302 -26.60 5.46 4.73
C ARG A 302 -27.60 5.87 3.66
N ILE A 303 -28.43 4.91 3.26
CA ILE A 303 -29.50 5.11 2.27
C ILE A 303 -30.88 4.72 2.79
N ASP A 304 -30.95 4.21 4.02
CA ASP A 304 -32.17 3.83 4.70
C ASP A 304 -32.89 5.03 5.34
N ASP A 305 -34.22 4.99 5.33
CA ASP A 305 -35.05 5.98 6.01
C ASP A 305 -35.47 5.48 7.41
N GLU A 306 -34.83 6.04 8.46
CA GLU A 306 -35.18 5.74 9.87
C GLU A 306 -36.65 6.02 10.19
N THR A 307 -37.29 6.96 9.47
CA THR A 307 -38.65 7.39 9.76
C THR A 307 -39.71 6.41 9.22
N VAL A 308 -39.32 5.57 8.26
CA VAL A 308 -40.20 4.58 7.60
C VAL A 308 -40.00 3.17 8.17
N GLY A 309 -39.03 2.96 9.05
CA GLY A 309 -38.72 1.65 9.64
C GLY A 309 -38.05 0.69 8.66
N GLU A 310 -37.36 1.21 7.64
CA GLU A 310 -36.58 0.39 6.72
C GLU A 310 -35.39 -0.27 7.42
N LYS A 311 -35.01 -1.48 6.97
CA LYS A 311 -33.79 -2.14 7.44
C LYS A 311 -32.57 -1.30 7.03
N LEU A 312 -31.58 -1.22 7.92
CA LEU A 312 -30.33 -0.50 7.67
C LEU A 312 -29.68 -0.94 6.34
N GLN A 313 -29.41 0.03 5.46
CA GLN A 313 -28.76 -0.17 4.18
C GLN A 313 -27.69 0.91 3.95
N LEU A 314 -26.60 0.52 3.29
CA LEU A 314 -25.52 1.41 2.91
C LEU A 314 -25.33 1.43 1.40
N GLN A 315 -25.03 2.59 0.83
CA GLN A 315 -24.35 2.68 -0.45
C GLN A 315 -22.84 2.59 -0.21
N ALA A 316 -22.20 1.59 -0.78
CA ALA A 316 -20.76 1.43 -0.82
C ALA A 316 -20.25 1.79 -2.21
N ARG A 317 -19.29 2.73 -2.28
CA ARG A 317 -18.54 3.01 -3.50
C ARG A 317 -17.06 2.77 -3.24
N TYR A 318 -16.44 1.90 -4.02
CA TYR A 318 -15.05 1.51 -3.85
C TYR A 318 -14.26 1.69 -5.14
N THR A 319 -13.04 2.20 -4.99
CA THR A 319 -12.05 2.26 -6.07
C THR A 319 -10.66 2.07 -5.49
N VAL A 320 -9.66 1.91 -6.36
CA VAL A 320 -8.26 1.85 -5.97
C VAL A 320 -7.54 3.09 -6.47
N LEU A 321 -6.87 3.78 -5.55
CA LEU A 321 -5.94 4.86 -5.82
C LEU A 321 -4.62 4.26 -6.32
N TRP A 322 -4.60 3.88 -7.59
CA TRP A 322 -3.48 3.18 -8.20
C TRP A 322 -2.21 4.03 -8.25
N LEU A 323 -1.17 3.56 -7.59
CA LEU A 323 0.14 4.18 -7.60
C LEU A 323 0.84 3.97 -8.96
N PRO A 324 1.80 4.86 -9.29
CA PRO A 324 2.70 4.62 -10.40
C PRO A 324 3.58 3.39 -10.13
N SER A 325 3.76 2.53 -11.13
CA SER A 325 4.67 1.40 -11.03
C SER A 325 6.10 1.89 -10.75
N ARG A 326 6.78 1.25 -9.79
CA ARG A 326 8.14 1.64 -9.37
C ARG A 326 9.23 1.08 -10.29
N TYR A 327 9.01 -0.08 -10.93
CA TYR A 327 10.05 -0.76 -11.73
C TYR A 327 10.58 0.05 -12.91
N PRO A 328 9.76 0.74 -13.73
CA PRO A 328 10.29 1.57 -14.81
C PRO A 328 11.18 2.71 -14.29
N GLN A 329 10.86 3.25 -13.12
CA GLN A 329 11.64 4.30 -12.46
C GLN A 329 12.99 3.75 -11.99
N LEU A 330 12.99 2.61 -11.30
CA LEU A 330 14.23 1.94 -10.86
C LEU A 330 15.10 1.54 -12.05
N PHE A 331 14.51 1.01 -13.12
CA PHE A 331 15.21 0.68 -14.35
C PHE A 331 15.86 1.92 -14.97
N SER A 332 15.16 3.06 -15.01
CA SER A 332 15.72 4.31 -15.52
C SER A 332 16.92 4.79 -14.69
N TYR A 333 16.89 4.61 -13.36
CA TYR A 333 18.03 4.92 -12.50
C TYR A 333 19.21 3.97 -12.74
N LEU A 334 18.94 2.69 -12.95
CA LEU A 334 19.97 1.71 -13.28
C LEU A 334 20.67 2.06 -14.61
N VAL A 335 19.90 2.41 -15.65
CA VAL A 335 20.45 2.83 -16.94
C VAL A 335 21.37 4.05 -16.77
N LEU A 336 20.93 5.06 -16.01
CA LEU A 336 21.74 6.23 -15.72
C LEU A 336 23.02 5.89 -14.94
N LEU A 337 22.92 5.00 -13.94
CA LEU A 337 24.05 4.53 -13.15
C LEU A 337 25.08 3.80 -14.02
N VAL A 338 24.64 2.87 -14.87
CA VAL A 338 25.52 2.16 -15.82
C VAL A 338 26.22 3.14 -16.75
N TRP A 339 25.48 4.13 -17.25
CA TRP A 339 26.07 5.16 -18.12
C TRP A 339 27.13 6.00 -17.38
N LEU A 340 26.87 6.38 -16.13
CA LEU A 340 27.84 7.06 -15.27
C LEU A 340 29.11 6.23 -15.03
N LEU A 341 28.97 4.92 -14.80
CA LEU A 341 30.09 4.00 -14.62
C LEU A 341 30.93 3.88 -15.90
N ILE A 342 30.29 3.80 -17.07
CA ILE A 342 30.99 3.77 -18.38
C ILE A 342 31.80 5.06 -18.58
N LEU A 343 31.22 6.23 -18.29
CA LEU A 343 31.91 7.52 -18.40
C LEU A 343 33.09 7.62 -17.44
N MET A 344 32.94 7.10 -16.23
CA MET A 344 34.02 7.02 -15.24
C MET A 344 35.15 6.10 -15.71
N ALA A 345 34.83 4.90 -16.17
CA ALA A 345 35.79 3.93 -16.69
C ALA A 345 36.56 4.48 -17.90
N HIS A 346 35.85 5.09 -18.87
CA HIS A 346 36.48 5.74 -20.02
C HIS A 346 37.44 6.85 -19.59
N ARG A 347 37.08 7.64 -18.58
CA ARG A 347 37.96 8.71 -18.06
C ARG A 347 39.21 8.16 -17.38
N VAL A 348 39.07 7.11 -16.58
CA VAL A 348 40.21 6.44 -15.93
C VAL A 348 41.14 5.85 -16.99
N LEU A 349 40.59 5.12 -17.97
CA LEU A 349 41.36 4.55 -19.07
C LEU A 349 42.09 5.63 -19.89
N TYR A 350 41.38 6.70 -20.27
CA TYR A 350 41.98 7.82 -21.00
C TYR A 350 43.10 8.51 -20.21
N SER A 351 42.91 8.70 -18.89
CA SER A 351 43.93 9.28 -18.02
C SER A 351 45.17 8.38 -17.91
N SER A 352 44.98 7.07 -17.75
CA SER A 352 46.05 6.08 -17.71
C SER A 352 46.83 6.02 -19.02
N LEU A 353 46.13 5.96 -20.16
CA LEU A 353 46.75 5.99 -21.49
C LEU A 353 47.53 7.28 -21.73
N ARG A 354 46.96 8.44 -21.36
CA ARG A 354 47.65 9.72 -21.48
C ARG A 354 48.91 9.78 -20.61
N SER A 355 48.85 9.26 -19.39
CA SER A 355 50.02 9.14 -18.50
C SER A 355 51.12 8.30 -19.14
N ILE A 356 50.77 7.12 -19.67
CA ILE A 356 51.72 6.22 -20.36
C ILE A 356 52.38 6.93 -21.56
N VAL A 357 51.61 7.61 -22.39
CA VAL A 357 52.15 8.34 -23.56
C VAL A 357 53.09 9.47 -23.13
N LEU A 358 52.74 10.23 -22.08
CA LEU A 358 53.58 11.31 -21.56
C LEU A 358 54.89 10.78 -20.96
N THR A 359 54.86 9.66 -20.24
CA THR A 359 56.06 9.00 -19.70
C THR A 359 56.95 8.46 -20.82
N ARG A 360 56.37 7.82 -21.85
CA ARG A 360 57.12 7.35 -23.03
C ARG A 360 57.81 8.51 -23.75
N ASN A 361 57.11 9.63 -23.96
CA ASN A 361 57.68 10.79 -24.64
C ASN A 361 58.78 11.49 -23.82
N ARG A 362 58.72 11.46 -22.47
CA ARG A 362 59.81 11.93 -21.60
C ARG A 362 61.06 11.05 -21.73
N ASN A 363 60.90 9.73 -21.70
CA ASN A 363 62.03 8.80 -21.81
C ASN A 363 62.72 8.89 -23.18
N VAL A 364 61.96 9.09 -24.27
CA VAL A 364 62.54 9.30 -25.61
C VAL A 364 63.35 10.60 -25.67
N LYS A 365 62.91 11.69 -25.02
CA LYS A 365 63.67 12.94 -24.98
C LYS A 365 64.95 12.86 -24.13
N GLN A 366 64.99 12.01 -23.12
CA GLN A 366 66.19 11.82 -22.29
C GLN A 366 67.27 10.97 -22.96
N ASN A 367 66.92 10.14 -23.95
CA ASN A 367 67.88 9.31 -24.71
C ASN A 367 68.45 10.01 -25.96
N ILE A 368 68.07 11.26 -26.25
CA ILE A 368 68.53 12.06 -27.40
C ILE A 368 69.52 13.17 -26.96
N VAL A 369 69.85 13.22 -25.67
CA VAL A 369 70.96 14.02 -25.09
C VAL A 369 72.05 13.06 -24.67
#